data_AF-A0A0K0DEU1-F1
#
_entry.id   AF-A0A0K0DEU1-F1
#
_cell.length_a   1.000
_cell.length_b   1.000
_cell.length_c   1.000
_cell.angle_alpha   90.00
_cell.angle_beta   90.00
_cell.angle_gamma   90.00
#
_symmetry.space_group_name_H-M   'P 1'
#
loop_
_entity.id
_entity.type
_entity.pdbx_description
1 polymer ?
#
loop_
_entity_poly.entity_id
_entity_poly.type
_entity_poly.pdbx_seq_one_letter_code
_entity_poly.pdbx_strand_id
1 'polypeptide(L)'
;MVNEMGKHLMAEYPMLKRGLTLLHEKYTANELWYIEHLQHYHKNGMFASFYFIVNLWKATVNEFINYALSSSSKYTPLAYFSLFSCRIFSYYCKHIEDTIRTYVHGDLWAANILWRSDKLAGIVDWSLCHAGPLTEDLQRVLVTSCSVETRKRMTRTLLKYYFDTMQTKMAEIHKEMPFSFKDLEVSDDYHRTLPYTCGLTLFAVEFWSHTSIIRKGKPDDNARMNDLVSRLQSLLDDTVVAHKWQ
;
A
#
# COMPACT_ATOMS: atom_id res chain seq x y z
N MET A 1 6.80 18.24 -3.20
CA MET A 1 7.61 17.01 -3.28
C MET A 1 6.85 15.82 -3.89
N VAL A 2 5.62 15.48 -3.49
CA VAL A 2 4.82 14.44 -4.21
C VAL A 2 4.64 14.79 -5.70
N ASN A 3 4.40 16.07 -6.01
CA ASN A 3 4.38 16.55 -7.40
C ASN A 3 5.74 16.50 -8.09
N GLU A 4 6.85 16.60 -7.35
CA GLU A 4 8.21 16.52 -7.94
C GLU A 4 8.64 15.06 -8.16
N MET A 5 8.31 14.17 -7.22
CA MET A 5 8.50 12.73 -7.31
C MET A 5 7.68 12.13 -8.46
N GLY A 6 6.40 12.55 -8.57
CA GLY A 6 5.56 12.21 -9.71
C GLY A 6 6.13 12.73 -11.03
N LYS A 7 6.60 13.98 -11.10
CA LYS A 7 7.24 14.54 -12.30
C LYS A 7 8.52 13.79 -12.69
N HIS A 8 9.34 13.42 -11.72
CA HIS A 8 10.57 12.66 -11.94
C HIS A 8 10.30 11.27 -12.51
N LEU A 9 9.42 10.51 -11.87
CA LEU A 9 9.00 9.19 -12.37
C LEU A 9 8.36 9.27 -13.76
N MET A 10 7.54 10.29 -14.01
CA MET A 10 6.96 10.52 -15.34
C MET A 10 8.00 10.89 -16.41
N ALA A 11 9.11 11.51 -16.03
CA ALA A 11 10.20 11.86 -16.94
C ALA A 11 11.11 10.66 -17.24
N GLU A 12 11.47 9.87 -16.22
CA GLU A 12 12.35 8.70 -16.36
C GLU A 12 11.62 7.49 -16.97
N TYR A 13 10.32 7.34 -16.69
CA TYR A 13 9.49 6.21 -17.13
C TYR A 13 8.21 6.69 -17.82
N PRO A 14 8.28 7.12 -19.09
CA PRO A 14 7.16 7.72 -19.83
C PRO A 14 5.90 6.85 -19.90
N MET A 15 6.03 5.52 -19.80
CA MET A 15 4.91 4.58 -19.79
C MET A 15 3.96 4.80 -18.59
N LEU A 16 4.50 5.20 -17.43
CA LEU A 16 3.72 5.43 -16.21
C LEU A 16 2.87 6.70 -16.27
N LYS A 17 3.18 7.62 -17.19
CA LYS A 17 2.63 8.99 -17.22
C LYS A 17 1.12 9.03 -17.17
N ARG A 18 0.44 8.27 -18.04
CA ARG A 18 -1.03 8.26 -18.10
C ARG A 18 -1.66 7.76 -16.80
N GLY A 19 -1.17 6.64 -16.27
CA GLY A 19 -1.70 6.05 -15.03
C GLY A 19 -1.49 6.94 -13.82
N LEU A 20 -0.31 7.57 -13.70
CA LEU A 20 0.01 8.49 -12.61
C LEU A 20 -0.78 9.79 -12.68
N THR A 21 -1.03 10.34 -13.87
CA THR A 21 -1.89 11.52 -14.05
C THR A 21 -3.32 11.23 -13.59
N LEU A 22 -3.90 10.10 -14.02
CA LEU A 22 -5.24 9.70 -13.61
C LEU A 22 -5.35 9.47 -12.10
N LEU A 23 -4.36 8.76 -11.52
CA LEU A 23 -4.30 8.56 -10.07
C LEU A 23 -4.23 9.92 -9.36
N HIS A 24 -3.35 10.82 -9.79
CA HIS A 24 -3.22 12.15 -9.19
C HIS A 24 -4.52 12.94 -9.27
N GLU A 25 -5.12 13.11 -10.45
CA GLU A 25 -6.35 13.87 -10.63
C GLU A 25 -7.51 13.29 -9.82
N LYS A 26 -7.72 11.97 -9.86
CA LYS A 26 -8.86 11.33 -9.18
C LYS A 26 -8.66 11.21 -7.66
N TYR A 27 -7.43 11.07 -7.16
CA TYR A 27 -7.17 10.98 -5.71
C TYR A 27 -6.94 12.34 -5.06
N THR A 28 -6.28 13.27 -5.74
CA THR A 28 -5.84 14.54 -5.12
C THR A 28 -6.74 15.72 -5.46
N ALA A 29 -7.37 15.76 -6.64
CA ALA A 29 -8.21 16.89 -7.06
C ALA A 29 -9.67 16.81 -6.59
N ASN A 30 -10.16 15.63 -6.19
CA ASN A 30 -11.53 15.43 -5.71
C ASN A 30 -11.77 15.90 -4.25
N GLU A 31 -10.93 16.78 -3.69
CA GLU A 31 -11.09 17.36 -2.33
C GLU A 31 -11.40 16.37 -1.19
N LEU A 32 -11.02 15.09 -1.31
CA LEU A 32 -11.26 14.07 -0.26
C LEU A 32 -10.39 14.27 1.00
N TRP A 33 -9.76 15.43 1.13
CA TRP A 33 -8.99 15.97 2.25
C TRP A 33 -9.86 16.54 3.38
N TYR A 34 -10.93 15.83 3.78
CA TYR A 34 -11.84 16.35 4.79
C TYR A 34 -11.31 16.13 6.22
N ILE A 35 -10.85 17.22 6.84
CA ILE A 35 -10.43 17.34 8.25
C ILE A 35 -11.55 16.92 9.24
N GLU A 36 -12.81 16.98 8.83
CA GLU A 36 -13.97 16.71 9.69
C GLU A 36 -14.08 15.23 10.12
N HIS A 37 -13.54 14.27 9.34
CA HIS A 37 -13.55 12.85 9.71
C HIS A 37 -12.59 12.51 10.86
N LEU A 38 -11.57 13.35 11.11
CA LEU A 38 -10.68 13.18 12.27
C LEU A 38 -11.42 13.46 13.60
N GLN A 39 -12.52 14.21 13.56
CA GLN A 39 -13.37 14.44 14.75
C GLN A 39 -14.27 13.24 15.06
N HIS A 40 -14.56 12.39 14.06
CA HIS A 40 -15.35 11.16 14.26
C HIS A 40 -14.58 10.11 15.09
N TYR A 41 -13.27 9.94 14.83
CA TYR A 41 -12.42 8.98 15.56
C TYR A 41 -12.10 9.40 17.01
N HIS A 42 -12.29 10.68 17.36
CA HIS A 42 -12.26 11.14 18.75
C HIS A 42 -13.42 10.57 19.59
N LYS A 43 -14.53 10.20 18.96
CA LYS A 43 -15.77 9.78 19.65
C LYS A 43 -15.84 8.29 20.00
N ASN A 44 -15.03 7.43 19.37
CA ASN A 44 -15.19 5.97 19.42
C ASN A 44 -14.03 5.17 20.07
N GLY A 45 -13.16 5.82 20.86
CA GLY A 45 -12.38 5.13 21.90
C GLY A 45 -11.19 4.23 21.49
N MET A 46 -10.76 4.19 20.23
CA MET A 46 -9.51 3.49 19.83
C MET A 46 -8.28 4.40 19.99
N PHE A 47 -7.82 4.67 21.22
CA PHE A 47 -6.94 5.83 21.47
C PHE A 47 -5.53 5.59 22.02
N ALA A 48 -5.09 4.38 22.39
CA ALA A 48 -3.79 4.26 23.07
C ALA A 48 -2.56 4.29 22.12
N SER A 49 -2.61 3.58 21.00
CA SER A 49 -1.49 3.48 20.05
C SER A 49 -1.47 4.61 19.01
N PHE A 50 -2.64 5.10 18.60
CA PHE A 50 -2.76 6.17 17.60
C PHE A 50 -2.39 7.55 18.16
N TYR A 51 -2.69 7.82 19.45
CA TYR A 51 -2.41 9.12 20.07
C TYR A 51 -0.90 9.34 20.32
N PHE A 52 -0.15 8.28 20.62
CA PHE A 52 1.31 8.36 20.76
C PHE A 52 1.99 8.67 19.42
N ILE A 53 1.57 8.01 18.34
CA ILE A 53 2.09 8.23 16.98
C ILE A 53 1.71 9.63 16.46
N VAL A 54 0.48 10.08 16.68
CA VAL A 54 0.01 11.40 16.23
C VAL A 54 0.58 12.56 17.05
N ASN A 55 0.83 12.39 18.35
CA ASN A 55 1.47 13.45 19.15
C ASN A 55 2.98 13.53 18.92
N LEU A 56 3.64 12.40 18.68
CA LEU A 56 5.03 12.39 18.21
C LEU A 56 5.13 13.13 16.85
N TRP A 57 4.10 13.01 16.00
CA TRP A 57 3.95 13.70 14.71
C TRP A 57 3.63 15.20 14.83
N LYS A 58 2.78 15.62 15.77
CA LYS A 58 2.48 17.06 15.97
C LYS A 58 3.68 17.88 16.44
N ALA A 59 4.52 17.30 17.30
CA ALA A 59 5.73 17.98 17.79
C ALA A 59 6.81 18.07 16.70
N THR A 60 6.96 17.03 15.86
CA THR A 60 7.96 17.03 14.78
C THR A 60 7.53 17.82 13.55
N VAL A 61 6.25 17.84 13.17
CA VAL A 61 5.82 18.45 11.91
C VAL A 61 5.90 19.99 11.91
N ASN A 62 5.56 20.67 13.01
CA ASN A 62 5.59 22.14 13.04
C ASN A 62 7.00 22.72 13.15
N GLU A 63 7.90 22.08 13.91
CA GLU A 63 9.31 22.47 13.93
C GLU A 63 10.00 22.12 12.59
N PHE A 64 9.63 21.00 11.96
CA PHE A 64 10.22 20.57 10.70
C PHE A 64 9.73 21.37 9.49
N ILE A 65 8.47 21.84 9.46
CA ILE A 65 7.98 22.74 8.40
C ILE A 65 8.71 24.09 8.45
N ASN A 66 8.93 24.64 9.65
CA ASN A 66 9.66 25.90 9.80
C ASN A 66 11.16 25.74 9.49
N TYR A 67 11.74 24.56 9.76
CA TYR A 67 13.12 24.23 9.41
C TYR A 67 13.31 23.93 7.91
N ALA A 68 12.35 23.27 7.26
CA ALA A 68 12.37 22.93 5.83
C ALA A 68 12.11 24.14 4.91
N LEU A 69 11.39 25.16 5.39
CA LEU A 69 11.18 26.42 4.67
C LEU A 69 12.36 27.40 4.80
N SER A 70 13.27 27.18 5.76
CA SER A 70 14.39 28.09 6.04
C SER A 70 15.78 27.54 5.68
N SER A 71 15.91 26.25 5.34
CA SER A 71 17.20 25.64 5.03
C SER A 71 17.21 24.95 3.66
N SER A 72 18.15 25.38 2.81
CA SER A 72 18.48 24.75 1.52
C SER A 72 19.25 23.43 1.68
N SER A 73 19.09 22.72 2.80
CA SER A 73 19.91 21.55 3.14
C SER A 73 19.11 20.25 3.24
N LYS A 74 19.55 19.27 2.43
CA LYS A 74 19.54 17.81 2.62
C LYS A 74 18.89 17.31 3.93
N TYR A 75 17.72 16.65 3.84
CA TYR A 75 17.19 15.50 4.64
C TYR A 75 15.63 15.52 4.66
N THR A 76 14.83 14.45 4.60
CA THR A 76 14.99 12.99 4.36
C THR A 76 13.74 12.50 3.60
N PRO A 77 13.85 11.53 2.66
CA PRO A 77 12.71 10.83 2.07
C PRO A 77 11.72 10.23 3.09
N LEU A 78 12.18 9.97 4.33
CA LEU A 78 11.38 9.39 5.42
C LEU A 78 10.25 10.31 5.93
N ALA A 79 10.48 11.62 6.04
CA ALA A 79 9.44 12.55 6.50
C ALA A 79 8.32 12.69 5.46
N TYR A 80 8.67 12.67 4.18
CA TYR A 80 7.72 12.66 3.08
C TYR A 80 6.99 11.34 2.95
N PHE A 81 7.66 10.21 3.20
CA PHE A 81 7.04 8.91 3.35
C PHE A 81 5.95 8.96 4.41
N SER A 82 6.25 9.41 5.63
CA SER A 82 5.28 9.49 6.72
C SER A 82 4.06 10.34 6.35
N LEU A 83 4.27 11.49 5.68
CA LEU A 83 3.16 12.32 5.22
C LEU A 83 2.34 11.64 4.11
N PHE A 84 2.98 11.05 3.10
CA PHE A 84 2.31 10.38 1.99
C PHE A 84 1.57 9.11 2.42
N SER A 85 2.20 8.28 3.25
CA SER A 85 1.63 7.05 3.79
C SER A 85 0.44 7.34 4.70
N CYS A 86 0.54 8.31 5.63
CA CYS A 86 -0.59 8.73 6.45
C CYS A 86 -1.79 9.22 5.62
N ARG A 87 -1.54 9.85 4.47
CA ARG A 87 -2.58 10.40 3.59
C ARG A 87 -3.27 9.33 2.76
N ILE A 88 -2.51 8.42 2.15
CA ILE A 88 -3.04 7.24 1.46
C ILE A 88 -3.79 6.34 2.45
N PHE A 89 -3.23 6.14 3.64
CA PHE A 89 -3.84 5.36 4.71
C PHE A 89 -5.14 5.97 5.23
N SER A 90 -5.18 7.27 5.48
CA SER A 90 -6.40 7.96 5.94
C SER A 90 -7.50 7.94 4.88
N TYR A 91 -7.15 8.12 3.61
CA TYR A 91 -8.09 7.96 2.50
C TYR A 91 -8.63 6.54 2.45
N TYR A 92 -7.73 5.57 2.52
CA TYR A 92 -8.05 4.15 2.46
C TYR A 92 -9.01 3.75 3.57
N CYS A 93 -8.70 4.11 4.82
CA CYS A 93 -9.57 3.88 5.98
C CYS A 93 -10.99 4.42 5.80
N LYS A 94 -11.15 5.53 5.07
CA LYS A 94 -12.46 6.14 4.75
C LYS A 94 -13.22 5.39 3.65
N HIS A 95 -12.53 4.81 2.68
CA HIS A 95 -13.17 4.11 1.54
C HIS A 95 -13.47 2.63 1.81
N ILE A 96 -13.08 2.15 3.01
CA ILE A 96 -13.32 0.77 3.48
C ILE A 96 -14.25 0.74 4.71
N GLU A 97 -14.99 1.81 4.98
CA GLU A 97 -15.90 1.92 6.14
C GLU A 97 -17.04 0.92 6.11
N ASP A 98 -17.61 0.67 4.92
CA ASP A 98 -18.68 -0.31 4.74
C ASP A 98 -18.16 -1.72 4.36
N THR A 99 -16.90 -2.02 4.66
CA THR A 99 -16.29 -3.32 4.33
C THR A 99 -15.95 -4.12 5.57
N ILE A 100 -15.93 -5.45 5.42
CA ILE A 100 -15.45 -6.34 6.46
C ILE A 100 -13.96 -6.08 6.66
N ARG A 101 -13.57 -5.81 7.91
CA ARG A 101 -12.19 -5.52 8.28
C ARG A 101 -11.59 -6.70 9.04
N THR A 102 -10.33 -6.98 8.76
CA THR A 102 -9.49 -7.92 9.50
C THR A 102 -8.25 -7.20 10.02
N TYR A 103 -7.55 -7.84 10.95
CA TYR A 103 -6.26 -7.37 11.39
C TYR A 103 -5.21 -7.73 10.33
N VAL A 104 -4.68 -6.71 9.65
CA VAL A 104 -3.69 -6.86 8.57
C VAL A 104 -2.31 -6.48 9.07
N HIS A 105 -1.29 -7.05 8.43
CA HIS A 105 0.11 -6.71 8.66
C HIS A 105 0.46 -5.33 8.10
N GLY A 106 -0.10 -4.96 6.93
CA GLY A 106 0.02 -3.63 6.32
C GLY A 106 1.32 -3.38 5.53
N ASP A 107 2.38 -4.14 5.80
CA ASP A 107 3.57 -4.22 4.94
C ASP A 107 4.06 -5.65 4.76
N LEU A 108 3.20 -6.57 4.33
CA LEU A 108 3.61 -7.96 4.13
C LEU A 108 4.31 -8.15 2.77
N TRP A 109 5.62 -8.28 2.79
CA TRP A 109 6.45 -8.59 1.61
C TRP A 109 7.57 -9.58 1.97
N ALA A 110 8.31 -10.07 0.98
CA ALA A 110 9.27 -11.15 1.16
C ALA A 110 10.28 -10.94 2.30
N ALA A 111 10.72 -9.70 2.58
CA ALA A 111 11.65 -9.42 3.67
C ALA A 111 11.05 -9.58 5.08
N ASN A 112 9.73 -9.46 5.20
CA ASN A 112 8.99 -9.58 6.46
C ASN A 112 8.48 -11.00 6.72
N ILE A 113 8.80 -11.95 5.83
CA ILE A 113 8.45 -13.36 5.94
C ILE A 113 9.72 -14.16 6.18
N LEU A 114 9.87 -14.70 7.39
CA LEU A 114 11.02 -15.51 7.77
C LEU A 114 10.76 -16.98 7.44
N TRP A 115 11.72 -17.60 6.75
CA TRP A 115 11.68 -19.01 6.38
C TRP A 115 12.74 -19.80 7.13
N ARG A 116 12.38 -21.01 7.59
CA ARG A 116 13.31 -22.02 8.07
C ARG A 116 13.15 -23.25 7.19
N SER A 117 14.10 -23.43 6.27
CA SER A 117 13.97 -24.37 5.16
C SER A 117 12.74 -24.02 4.29
N ASP A 118 11.83 -24.96 4.08
CA ASP A 118 10.59 -24.83 3.32
C ASP A 118 9.38 -24.42 4.19
N LYS A 119 9.59 -24.12 5.46
CA LYS A 119 8.52 -23.78 6.42
C LYS A 119 8.58 -22.32 6.82
N LEU A 120 7.39 -21.72 6.93
CA LEU A 120 7.22 -20.42 7.54
C LEU A 120 7.69 -20.47 9.00
N ALA A 121 8.70 -19.68 9.33
CA ALA A 121 9.26 -19.59 10.67
C ALA A 121 8.67 -18.41 11.46
N GLY A 122 8.26 -17.34 10.77
CA GLY A 122 7.62 -16.20 11.41
C GLY A 122 7.30 -15.06 10.43
N ILE A 123 6.43 -14.15 10.87
CA ILE A 123 6.13 -12.89 10.21
C ILE A 123 6.54 -11.77 11.17
N VAL A 124 7.35 -10.83 10.70
CA VAL A 124 7.98 -9.77 11.52
C VAL A 124 7.71 -8.39 10.94
N ASP A 125 8.02 -7.35 11.72
CA ASP A 125 7.81 -5.94 11.34
C ASP A 125 6.34 -5.54 11.14
N TRP A 126 5.56 -5.73 12.21
CA TRP A 126 4.14 -5.35 12.30
C TRP A 126 3.91 -3.83 12.48
N SER A 127 4.88 -2.99 12.10
CA SER A 127 4.83 -1.55 12.38
C SER A 127 3.71 -0.82 11.64
N LEU A 128 3.21 -1.38 10.52
CA LEU A 128 2.07 -0.86 9.76
C LEU A 128 0.75 -1.63 9.99
N CYS A 129 0.67 -2.45 11.05
CA CYS A 129 -0.53 -3.25 11.32
C CYS A 129 -1.75 -2.36 11.61
N HIS A 130 -2.92 -2.76 11.10
CA HIS A 130 -4.17 -2.01 11.30
C HIS A 130 -5.40 -2.87 11.00
N ALA A 131 -6.60 -2.29 11.16
CA ALA A 131 -7.84 -2.88 10.68
C ALA A 131 -8.00 -2.56 9.19
N GLY A 132 -7.74 -3.55 8.33
CA GLY A 132 -7.74 -3.40 6.87
C GLY A 132 -8.64 -4.42 6.16
N PRO A 133 -8.75 -4.33 4.83
CA PRO A 133 -9.48 -5.25 3.95
C PRO A 133 -8.92 -6.67 3.99
N LEU A 134 -9.76 -7.61 3.54
CA LEU A 134 -9.48 -9.04 3.59
C LEU A 134 -8.30 -9.46 2.71
N THR A 135 -8.04 -8.71 1.64
CA THR A 135 -7.07 -9.07 0.60
C THR A 135 -5.78 -8.24 0.61
N GLU A 136 -5.64 -7.29 1.53
CA GLU A 136 -4.52 -6.33 1.53
C GLU A 136 -3.15 -7.00 1.58
N ASP A 137 -2.90 -7.82 2.59
CA ASP A 137 -1.61 -8.50 2.76
C ASP A 137 -1.31 -9.45 1.59
N LEU A 138 -2.33 -10.16 1.08
CA LEU A 138 -2.18 -11.04 -0.08
C LEU A 138 -1.82 -10.23 -1.33
N GLN A 139 -2.48 -9.09 -1.56
CA GLN A 139 -2.21 -8.20 -2.68
C GLN A 139 -0.80 -7.62 -2.57
N ARG A 140 -0.38 -7.21 -1.37
CA ARG A 140 0.96 -6.70 -1.08
C ARG A 140 2.05 -7.72 -1.39
N VAL A 141 1.91 -8.97 -0.92
CA VAL A 141 2.86 -10.06 -1.20
C VAL A 141 2.92 -10.34 -2.70
N LEU A 142 1.77 -10.45 -3.36
CA LEU A 142 1.70 -10.77 -4.79
C LEU A 142 2.37 -9.69 -5.65
N VAL A 143 2.13 -8.41 -5.36
CA VAL A 143 2.74 -7.29 -6.10
C VAL A 143 4.25 -7.22 -5.87
N THR A 144 4.69 -7.40 -4.63
CA THR A 144 6.11 -7.22 -4.26
C THR A 144 6.97 -8.46 -4.54
N SER A 145 6.38 -9.64 -4.67
CA SER A 145 7.14 -10.90 -4.72
C SER A 145 6.96 -11.69 -6.03
N CYS A 146 5.99 -11.36 -6.87
CA CYS A 146 5.76 -12.05 -8.15
C CYS A 146 6.07 -11.16 -9.36
N SER A 147 6.45 -11.79 -10.47
CA SER A 147 6.39 -11.12 -11.78
C SER A 147 4.94 -10.76 -12.13
N VAL A 148 4.75 -9.77 -13.00
CA VAL A 148 3.42 -9.33 -13.48
C VAL A 148 2.61 -10.51 -14.03
N GLU A 149 3.25 -11.35 -14.84
CA GLU A 149 2.62 -12.53 -15.45
C GLU A 149 2.16 -13.54 -14.38
N THR A 150 3.04 -13.85 -13.42
CA THR A 150 2.74 -14.79 -12.34
C THR A 150 1.61 -14.27 -11.46
N ARG A 151 1.65 -12.98 -11.09
CA ARG A 151 0.58 -12.32 -10.32
C ARG A 151 -0.76 -12.47 -11.05
N LYS A 152 -0.86 -12.02 -12.31
CA LYS A 152 -2.11 -12.08 -13.08
C LYS A 152 -2.65 -13.50 -13.21
N ARG A 153 -1.77 -14.48 -13.45
CA ARG A 153 -2.15 -15.90 -13.57
C ARG A 153 -2.64 -16.49 -12.25
N MET A 154 -2.01 -16.13 -11.13
CA MET A 154 -2.23 -16.80 -9.85
C MET A 154 -3.21 -16.09 -8.91
N THR A 155 -3.50 -14.79 -9.08
CA THR A 155 -4.34 -14.01 -8.16
C THR A 155 -5.66 -14.72 -7.83
N ARG A 156 -6.44 -15.14 -8.84
CA ARG A 156 -7.73 -15.80 -8.60
C ARG A 156 -7.59 -17.13 -7.86
N THR A 157 -6.61 -17.96 -8.25
CA THR A 157 -6.34 -19.25 -7.62
C THR A 157 -5.93 -19.09 -6.15
N LEU A 158 -5.08 -18.10 -5.86
CA LEU A 158 -4.64 -17.81 -4.50
C LEU A 158 -5.75 -17.21 -3.63
N LEU A 159 -6.60 -16.34 -4.19
CA LEU A 159 -7.79 -15.85 -3.49
C LEU A 159 -8.73 -17.00 -3.13
N LYS A 160 -8.93 -17.96 -4.05
CA LYS A 160 -9.78 -19.14 -3.78
C LYS A 160 -9.17 -20.02 -2.69
N TYR A 161 -7.87 -20.27 -2.77
CA TYR A 161 -7.16 -21.04 -1.74
C TYR A 161 -7.23 -20.35 -0.37
N TYR A 162 -7.05 -19.03 -0.32
CA TYR A 162 -7.21 -18.23 0.90
C TYR A 162 -8.62 -18.35 1.47
N PHE A 163 -9.66 -18.20 0.63
CA PHE A 163 -11.06 -18.36 1.04
C PHE A 163 -11.35 -19.75 1.62
N ASP A 164 -10.94 -20.81 0.92
CA ASP A 164 -11.19 -22.19 1.32
C ASP A 164 -10.47 -22.53 2.63
N THR A 165 -9.25 -22.00 2.81
CA THR A 165 -8.49 -22.14 4.04
C THR A 165 -9.19 -21.44 5.20
N MET A 166 -9.65 -20.20 4.99
CA MET A 166 -10.39 -19.46 6.00
C MET A 166 -11.71 -20.15 6.37
N GLN A 167 -12.48 -20.63 5.38
CA GLN A 167 -13.70 -21.37 5.61
C GLN A 167 -13.46 -22.63 6.46
N THR A 168 -12.40 -23.38 6.15
CA THR A 168 -11.99 -24.56 6.93
C THR A 168 -11.65 -24.17 8.37
N LYS A 169 -10.85 -23.11 8.55
CA LYS A 169 -10.43 -22.64 9.88
C LYS A 169 -11.59 -22.09 10.71
N MET A 170 -12.57 -21.45 10.09
CA MET A 170 -13.79 -20.98 10.75
C MET A 170 -14.66 -22.15 11.20
N ALA A 171 -14.78 -23.19 10.38
CA ALA A 171 -15.51 -24.41 10.73
C ALA A 171 -14.87 -25.16 11.91
N GLU A 172 -13.53 -25.22 11.97
CA GLU A 172 -12.77 -25.81 13.10
C GLU A 172 -13.09 -25.15 14.44
N ILE A 173 -13.40 -23.84 14.44
CA ILE A 173 -13.77 -23.08 15.65
C ILE A 173 -15.30 -22.90 15.80
N HIS A 174 -16.10 -23.64 15.03
CA HIS A 174 -17.56 -23.58 15.02
C HIS A 174 -18.12 -22.17 14.78
N LYS A 175 -17.48 -21.41 13.89
CA LYS A 175 -17.94 -20.09 13.44
C LYS A 175 -18.35 -20.13 11.97
N GLU A 176 -19.42 -19.40 11.66
CA GLU A 176 -19.82 -19.18 10.27
C GLU A 176 -18.85 -18.22 9.58
N MET A 177 -18.70 -18.41 8.27
CA MET A 177 -17.87 -17.55 7.45
C MET A 177 -18.57 -16.19 7.25
N PRO A 178 -17.95 -15.06 7.65
CA PRO A 178 -18.62 -13.75 7.63
C PRO A 178 -18.69 -13.13 6.21
N PHE A 179 -18.05 -13.75 5.22
CA PHE A 179 -18.05 -13.32 3.83
C PHE A 179 -18.06 -14.50 2.88
N SER A 180 -18.43 -14.25 1.63
CA SER A 180 -18.42 -15.18 0.51
C SER A 180 -17.15 -15.01 -0.33
N PHE A 181 -16.84 -16.00 -1.18
CA PHE A 181 -15.73 -15.87 -2.12
C PHE A 181 -15.92 -14.66 -3.07
N LYS A 182 -17.17 -14.32 -3.39
CA LYS A 182 -17.51 -13.18 -4.23
C LYS A 182 -17.07 -11.85 -3.60
N ASP A 183 -17.16 -11.72 -2.27
CA ASP A 183 -16.71 -10.53 -1.56
C ASP A 183 -15.19 -10.32 -1.67
N LEU A 184 -14.43 -11.41 -1.86
CA LEU A 184 -12.99 -11.34 -2.15
C LEU A 184 -12.67 -11.17 -3.64
N GLU A 185 -13.60 -11.53 -4.52
CA GLU A 185 -13.35 -11.52 -5.95
C GLU A 185 -12.99 -10.11 -6.41
N VAL A 186 -12.43 -10.10 -7.61
CA VAL A 186 -11.98 -8.96 -8.38
C VAL A 186 -12.91 -7.75 -8.17
N SER A 187 -14.24 -7.85 -8.16
CA SER A 187 -15.13 -6.68 -8.01
C SER A 187 -15.29 -6.03 -6.62
N ASP A 188 -15.00 -6.71 -5.50
CA ASP A 188 -15.44 -6.24 -4.17
C ASP A 188 -14.26 -5.79 -3.27
N ASP A 189 -13.56 -6.68 -2.57
CA ASP A 189 -12.46 -6.30 -1.66
C ASP A 189 -11.12 -6.04 -2.38
N TYR A 190 -10.76 -6.91 -3.34
CA TYR A 190 -9.48 -6.84 -4.03
C TYR A 190 -9.31 -5.55 -4.86
N HIS A 191 -10.32 -5.17 -5.66
CA HIS A 191 -10.27 -3.93 -6.44
C HIS A 191 -10.30 -2.67 -5.58
N ARG A 192 -11.07 -2.66 -4.48
CA ARG A 192 -11.09 -1.53 -3.55
C ARG A 192 -9.72 -1.28 -2.90
N THR A 193 -8.93 -2.33 -2.74
CA THR A 193 -7.59 -2.27 -2.16
C THR A 193 -6.50 -1.83 -3.15
N LEU A 194 -6.74 -1.97 -4.46
CA LEU A 194 -5.75 -1.65 -5.50
C LEU A 194 -5.12 -0.25 -5.38
N PRO A 195 -5.87 0.84 -5.15
CA PRO A 195 -5.26 2.17 -5.05
C PRO A 195 -4.33 2.32 -3.84
N TYR A 196 -4.67 1.70 -2.71
CA TYR A 196 -3.84 1.72 -1.51
C TYR A 196 -2.52 1.00 -1.75
N THR A 197 -2.59 -0.23 -2.27
CA THR A 197 -1.40 -0.98 -2.65
C THR A 197 -0.60 -0.27 -3.73
N CYS A 198 -1.27 0.42 -4.66
CA CYS A 198 -0.63 1.22 -5.69
C CYS A 198 0.17 2.38 -5.08
N GLY A 199 -0.38 3.10 -4.11
CA GLY A 199 0.33 4.14 -3.37
C GLY A 199 1.57 3.60 -2.64
N LEU A 200 1.42 2.49 -1.90
CA LEU A 200 2.55 1.85 -1.21
C LEU A 200 3.63 1.35 -2.19
N THR A 201 3.21 0.83 -3.35
CA THR A 201 4.13 0.32 -4.36
C THR A 201 4.85 1.45 -5.09
N LEU A 202 4.16 2.56 -5.39
CA LEU A 202 4.76 3.77 -5.95
C LEU A 202 5.88 4.28 -5.04
N PHE A 203 5.59 4.39 -3.73
CA PHE A 203 6.60 4.76 -2.75
C PHE A 203 7.77 3.79 -2.74
N ALA A 204 7.51 2.48 -2.69
CA ALA A 204 8.56 1.47 -2.64
C ALA A 204 9.46 1.53 -3.88
N VAL A 205 8.88 1.64 -5.09
CA VAL A 205 9.65 1.74 -6.32
C VAL A 205 10.55 2.97 -6.31
N GLU A 206 10.03 4.13 -5.93
CA GLU A 206 10.84 5.34 -5.84
C GLU A 206 11.95 5.21 -4.78
N PHE A 207 11.61 4.74 -3.58
CA PHE A 207 12.59 4.62 -2.51
C PHE A 207 13.71 3.66 -2.91
N TRP A 208 13.36 2.46 -3.40
CA TRP A 208 14.34 1.44 -3.72
C TRP A 208 15.13 1.75 -4.99
N SER A 209 14.60 2.55 -5.93
CA SER A 209 15.29 2.90 -7.18
C SER A 209 16.61 3.62 -6.98
N HIS A 210 16.78 4.29 -5.84
CA HIS A 210 18.00 5.04 -5.51
C HIS A 210 18.91 4.31 -4.52
N THR A 211 18.55 3.09 -4.11
CA THR A 211 19.33 2.31 -3.15
C THR A 211 20.26 1.31 -3.84
N SER A 212 21.31 0.93 -3.12
CA SER A 212 22.21 -0.15 -3.52
C SER A 212 21.55 -1.54 -3.53
N ILE A 213 20.31 -1.66 -3.04
CA ILE A 213 19.56 -2.92 -3.08
C ILE A 213 19.13 -3.24 -4.51
N ILE A 214 18.70 -2.22 -5.26
CA ILE A 214 18.30 -2.37 -6.66
C ILE A 214 19.42 -1.96 -7.61
N ARG A 215 20.11 -0.85 -7.34
CA ARG A 215 21.23 -0.34 -8.14
C ARG A 215 22.56 -0.76 -7.52
N LYS A 216 23.00 -1.99 -7.80
CA LYS A 216 24.24 -2.57 -7.28
C LYS A 216 25.49 -2.15 -8.07
N GLY A 217 25.35 -1.29 -9.09
CA GLY A 217 26.41 -0.98 -10.04
C GLY A 217 26.72 -2.14 -10.98
N LYS A 218 25.76 -3.05 -11.18
CA LYS A 218 25.92 -4.27 -11.98
C LYS A 218 25.13 -4.20 -13.28
N PRO A 219 25.50 -4.98 -14.33
CA PRO A 219 24.79 -4.98 -15.60
C PRO A 219 23.28 -5.30 -15.50
N ASP A 220 22.87 -6.01 -14.44
CA ASP A 220 21.48 -6.40 -14.20
C ASP A 220 20.65 -5.34 -13.45
N ASP A 221 21.22 -4.19 -13.07
CA ASP A 221 20.51 -3.11 -12.38
C ASP A 221 19.28 -2.63 -13.17
N ASN A 222 19.45 -2.42 -14.49
CA ASN A 222 18.36 -1.97 -15.35
C ASN A 222 17.26 -3.02 -15.45
N ALA A 223 17.61 -4.31 -15.46
CA ALA A 223 16.62 -5.38 -15.49
C ALA A 223 15.80 -5.42 -14.19
N ARG A 224 16.44 -5.26 -13.02
CA ARG A 224 15.75 -5.15 -11.73
C ARG A 224 14.83 -3.93 -11.65
N MET A 225 15.31 -2.77 -12.12
CA MET A 225 14.51 -1.55 -12.18
C MET A 225 13.29 -1.72 -13.08
N ASN A 226 13.48 -2.29 -14.27
CA ASN A 226 12.39 -2.54 -15.20
C ASN A 226 11.36 -3.52 -14.63
N ASP A 227 11.78 -4.55 -13.91
CA ASP A 227 10.86 -5.47 -13.23
C ASP A 227 10.02 -4.74 -12.16
N LEU A 228 10.63 -3.95 -11.29
CA LEU A 228 9.92 -3.13 -10.30
C LEU A 228 8.91 -2.16 -10.94
N VAL A 229 9.35 -1.43 -11.96
CA VAL A 229 8.49 -0.48 -12.69
C VAL A 229 7.35 -1.21 -13.41
N SER A 230 7.61 -2.40 -13.98
CA SER A 230 6.56 -3.18 -14.65
C SER A 230 5.46 -3.64 -13.69
N ARG A 231 5.82 -3.98 -12.45
CA ARG A 231 4.85 -4.36 -11.41
C ARG A 231 3.99 -3.16 -11.01
N LEU A 232 4.60 -1.99 -10.82
CA LEU A 232 3.89 -0.75 -10.54
C LEU A 232 2.96 -0.37 -11.70
N GLN A 233 3.45 -0.38 -12.94
CA GLN A 233 2.65 -0.09 -14.13
C GLN A 233 1.45 -1.02 -14.22
N SER A 234 1.66 -2.33 -14.08
CA SER A 234 0.56 -3.27 -14.16
C SER A 234 -0.46 -3.08 -13.04
N LEU A 235 -0.03 -2.67 -11.84
CA LEU A 235 -0.94 -2.39 -10.73
C LEU A 235 -1.73 -1.10 -10.97
N LEU A 236 -1.09 -0.07 -11.52
CA LEU A 236 -1.74 1.17 -11.95
C LEU A 236 -2.80 0.89 -13.01
N ASP A 237 -2.47 0.09 -14.03
CA ASP A 237 -3.41 -0.28 -15.09
C ASP A 237 -4.63 -1.02 -14.53
N ASP A 238 -4.41 -2.02 -13.66
CA ASP A 238 -5.48 -2.75 -12.99
C ASP A 238 -6.36 -1.79 -12.16
N THR A 239 -5.74 -0.83 -11.46
CA THR A 239 -6.44 0.18 -10.65
C THR A 239 -7.32 1.08 -11.51
N VAL A 240 -6.76 1.62 -12.59
CA VAL A 240 -7.46 2.50 -13.55
C VAL A 240 -8.68 1.79 -14.15
N VAL A 241 -8.51 0.53 -14.56
CA VAL A 241 -9.60 -0.29 -15.12
C VAL A 241 -10.66 -0.58 -14.06
N ALA A 242 -10.26 -1.04 -12.87
CA ALA A 242 -11.14 -1.41 -11.78
C ALA A 242 -12.04 -0.25 -11.33
N HIS A 243 -11.47 0.95 -11.24
CA HIS A 243 -12.16 2.15 -10.78
C HIS A 243 -12.71 3.03 -11.91
N LYS A 244 -12.61 2.57 -13.16
CA LYS A 244 -13.09 3.27 -14.37
C LYS A 244 -12.55 4.70 -14.46
N TRP A 245 -11.28 4.90 -14.15
CA TRP A 245 -10.62 6.19 -14.32
C TRP A 245 -10.36 6.39 -15.81
N GLN A 246 -11.15 7.25 -16.44
CA GLN A 246 -11.00 7.64 -17.84
C GLN A 246 -10.00 8.79 -17.99
#